data_AF-M5SPU4-F1
#
_entry.id   AF-M5SPU4-F1
#
_cell.length_a   1.000
_cell.length_b   1.000
_cell.length_c   1.000
_cell.angle_alpha   90.00
_cell.angle_beta   90.00
_cell.angle_gamma   90.00
#
_symmetry.space_group_name_H-M   'P 1'
#
loop_
_entity.id
_entity.type
_entity.pdbx_description
1 polymer ?
#
loop_
_entity_poly.entity_id
_entity_poly.type
_entity_poly.pdbx_seq_one_letter_code
_entity_poly.pdbx_strand_id
1 'polypeptide(L)'
;MWKLFHRSSIVLMMAFLAQAPGVQANDFAIEEREPNSPAATETDANYPEQIVDRLFEMSVSDPSAEIRINALQACANIPDEGDRLKDAVEHCLDASDFMVRLTAIQLLDRVELKPQRKVDAAIGYLEMRYQNPERRAPLNHRSMSPAIDVLKSHSDMANAELSDRLEETGPMTLLHLQLAGLLDFDVFKNADRLNDRSKSGDQEVRREVVSLWAKYFASVATKQSQPDLSEKLKEINPKLLSYAEKIISRYDQDGSKSLHEQEWQKMLMSPAPADLNHDGLVTIEEYALLMHSRSKK
;
A
#
# COMPACT_ATOMS: atom_id res chain seq x y z
N MET A 1 -26.09 -5.27 -8.78
CA MET A 1 -25.20 -4.44 -9.64
C MET A 1 -23.95 -5.22 -10.10
N TRP A 2 -24.09 -6.52 -10.43
CA TRP A 2 -22.95 -7.43 -10.68
C TRP A 2 -23.11 -8.28 -11.96
N LYS A 3 -24.05 -7.89 -12.85
CA LYS A 3 -24.29 -8.58 -14.13
C LYS A 3 -23.87 -7.77 -15.37
N LEU A 4 -23.32 -6.57 -15.17
CA LEU A 4 -22.89 -5.69 -16.28
C LEU A 4 -21.40 -5.81 -16.64
N PHE A 5 -20.58 -6.48 -15.82
CA PHE A 5 -19.14 -6.58 -16.09
C PHE A 5 -18.74 -7.73 -17.03
N HIS A 6 -19.59 -8.74 -17.24
CA HIS A 6 -19.28 -9.87 -18.13
C HIS A 6 -19.64 -9.66 -19.61
N ARG A 7 -20.44 -8.63 -19.93
CA ARG A 7 -20.83 -8.36 -21.33
C ARG A 7 -19.85 -7.45 -22.09
N SER A 8 -19.03 -6.66 -21.39
CA SER A 8 -18.09 -5.74 -22.06
C SER A 8 -16.81 -6.42 -22.57
N SER A 9 -16.40 -7.56 -22.01
CA SER A 9 -15.18 -8.25 -22.44
C SER A 9 -15.37 -9.14 -23.68
N ILE A 10 -16.60 -9.62 -23.94
CA ILE A 10 -16.89 -10.47 -25.12
C ILE A 10 -17.13 -9.61 -26.37
N VAL A 11 -17.62 -8.37 -26.22
CA VAL A 11 -17.87 -7.47 -27.36
C VAL A 11 -16.58 -6.86 -27.91
N LEU A 12 -15.52 -6.72 -27.10
CA LEU A 12 -14.25 -6.18 -27.59
C LEU A 12 -13.42 -7.21 -28.40
N MET A 13 -13.62 -8.52 -28.15
CA MET A 13 -12.88 -9.59 -28.85
C MET A 13 -13.42 -9.86 -30.26
N MET A 14 -14.66 -9.45 -30.57
CA MET A 14 -15.27 -9.60 -31.90
C MET A 14 -15.10 -8.37 -32.82
N ALA A 15 -14.63 -7.24 -32.29
CA ALA A 15 -14.39 -6.04 -33.09
C ALA A 15 -13.03 -6.01 -33.81
N PHE A 16 -12.12 -6.96 -33.51
CA PHE A 16 -10.76 -6.99 -34.07
C PHE A 16 -10.47 -8.13 -35.05
N LEU A 17 -11.50 -8.87 -35.50
CA LEU A 17 -11.40 -9.80 -36.64
C LEU A 17 -11.88 -9.19 -37.97
N ALA A 18 -12.23 -7.91 -38.00
CA ALA A 18 -12.74 -7.22 -39.20
C ALA A 18 -11.73 -6.27 -39.86
N GLN A 19 -10.43 -6.57 -39.79
CA GLN A 19 -9.40 -5.94 -40.65
C GLN A 19 -8.60 -7.00 -41.40
N ALA A 20 -9.31 -7.88 -42.11
CA ALA A 20 -8.78 -8.60 -43.26
C ALA A 20 -9.56 -8.11 -44.50
N PRO A 21 -8.89 -7.66 -45.58
CA PRO A 21 -9.61 -7.21 -46.76
C PRO A 21 -10.19 -8.42 -47.49
N GLY A 22 -11.52 -8.51 -47.59
CA GLY A 22 -12.18 -9.38 -48.57
C GLY A 22 -13.24 -10.38 -48.10
N VAL A 23 -14.06 -10.09 -47.07
CA VAL A 23 -15.25 -10.92 -46.78
C VAL A 23 -16.51 -10.04 -46.75
N GLN A 24 -17.44 -10.32 -47.67
CA GLN A 24 -18.70 -9.59 -47.81
C GLN A 24 -19.74 -10.03 -46.76
N ALA A 25 -20.53 -9.06 -46.29
CA ALA A 25 -21.41 -9.14 -45.13
C ALA A 25 -22.76 -9.89 -45.34
N ASN A 26 -22.85 -10.85 -46.26
CA ASN A 26 -24.13 -11.46 -46.64
C ASN A 26 -24.33 -12.95 -46.29
N ASP A 27 -23.40 -13.62 -45.61
CA ASP A 27 -23.48 -15.08 -45.38
C ASP A 27 -23.93 -15.54 -43.98
N PHE A 28 -24.51 -14.66 -43.15
CA PHE A 28 -25.04 -15.08 -41.84
C PHE A 28 -26.55 -14.85 -41.72
N ALA A 29 -27.33 -15.80 -42.25
CA ALA A 29 -28.71 -15.98 -41.86
C ALA A 29 -28.76 -16.71 -40.50
N ILE A 30 -29.24 -16.02 -39.46
CA ILE A 30 -29.45 -16.57 -38.12
C ILE A 30 -30.89 -17.13 -38.06
N GLU A 31 -31.04 -18.46 -37.99
CA GLU A 31 -32.30 -19.08 -37.55
C GLU A 31 -32.39 -19.00 -36.01
N GLU A 32 -33.39 -18.27 -35.51
CA GLU A 32 -33.73 -18.19 -34.09
C GLU A 32 -34.33 -19.53 -33.62
N ARG A 33 -33.68 -20.19 -32.65
CA ARG A 33 -34.26 -21.32 -31.91
C ARG A 33 -34.27 -20.98 -30.41
N GLU A 34 -35.47 -20.99 -29.85
CA GLU A 34 -35.77 -20.64 -28.44
C GLU A 34 -35.12 -21.56 -27.38
N PRO A 35 -35.01 -21.09 -26.13
CA PRO A 35 -34.08 -21.63 -25.14
C PRO A 35 -34.74 -22.66 -24.23
N ASN A 36 -34.21 -23.89 -24.21
CA ASN A 36 -34.43 -24.82 -23.10
C ASN A 36 -33.12 -24.99 -22.32
N SER A 37 -33.15 -24.52 -21.07
CA SER A 37 -32.07 -24.60 -20.08
C SER A 37 -31.85 -26.05 -19.61
N PRO A 38 -30.65 -26.40 -19.09
CA PRO A 38 -30.51 -26.29 -17.64
C PRO A 38 -29.18 -25.66 -17.19
N ALA A 39 -29.21 -25.19 -15.95
CA ALA A 39 -28.13 -24.62 -15.14
C ALA A 39 -26.72 -25.06 -15.55
N ALA A 40 -25.86 -24.07 -15.82
CA ALA A 40 -24.42 -24.25 -15.97
C ALA A 40 -23.82 -24.76 -14.65
N THR A 41 -23.79 -26.07 -14.50
CA THR A 41 -22.80 -26.78 -13.68
C THR A 41 -21.41 -26.41 -14.20
N GLU A 42 -20.48 -26.21 -13.26
CA GLU A 42 -19.05 -25.97 -13.46
C GLU A 42 -18.56 -26.71 -14.71
N THR A 43 -18.26 -25.93 -15.73
CA THR A 43 -17.71 -26.45 -16.99
C THR A 43 -16.23 -26.65 -16.72
N ASP A 44 -15.75 -27.88 -16.82
CA ASP A 44 -14.34 -28.21 -17.08
C ASP A 44 -13.93 -27.45 -18.36
N ALA A 45 -13.50 -26.21 -18.19
CA ALA A 45 -13.09 -25.33 -19.27
C ALA A 45 -11.71 -25.79 -19.73
N ASN A 46 -11.68 -26.82 -20.58
CA ASN A 46 -10.45 -27.28 -21.20
C ASN A 46 -10.02 -26.24 -22.25
N TYR A 47 -9.12 -25.34 -21.86
CA TYR A 47 -8.55 -24.34 -22.77
C TYR A 47 -7.60 -25.03 -23.75
N PRO A 48 -7.56 -24.60 -25.03
CA PRO A 48 -6.58 -25.16 -25.97
C PRO A 48 -5.15 -24.88 -25.49
N GLU A 49 -4.39 -25.93 -25.17
CA GLU A 49 -3.02 -25.84 -24.61
C GLU A 49 -2.10 -24.93 -25.45
N GLN A 50 -2.21 -24.99 -26.78
CA GLN A 50 -1.46 -24.13 -27.70
C GLN A 50 -1.72 -22.62 -27.49
N ILE A 51 -2.96 -22.26 -27.11
CA ILE A 51 -3.31 -20.86 -26.82
C ILE A 51 -2.73 -20.46 -25.47
N VAL A 52 -2.80 -21.33 -24.47
CA VAL A 52 -2.21 -21.10 -23.14
C VAL A 52 -0.70 -20.89 -23.28
N ASP A 53 -0.02 -21.78 -24.01
CA ASP A 53 1.42 -21.66 -24.32
C ASP A 53 1.76 -20.34 -24.98
N ARG A 54 0.96 -19.96 -26.00
CA ARG A 54 1.18 -18.72 -26.71
C ARG A 54 0.99 -17.50 -25.82
N LEU A 55 0.02 -17.51 -24.90
CA LEU A 55 -0.20 -16.42 -23.96
C LEU A 55 0.98 -16.26 -22.99
N PHE A 56 1.50 -17.35 -22.44
CA PHE A 56 2.68 -17.30 -21.58
C PHE A 56 3.92 -16.79 -22.34
N GLU A 57 4.16 -17.28 -23.56
CA GLU A 57 5.24 -16.79 -24.43
C GLU A 57 5.12 -15.28 -24.69
N MET A 58 3.92 -14.82 -25.07
CA MET A 58 3.65 -13.41 -25.35
C MET A 58 3.79 -12.53 -24.11
N SER A 59 3.40 -13.03 -22.92
CA SER A 59 3.52 -12.27 -21.67
C SER A 59 4.97 -11.88 -21.35
N VAL A 60 5.92 -12.72 -21.73
CA VAL A 60 7.34 -12.58 -21.41
C VAL A 60 8.11 -11.89 -22.55
N SER A 61 7.92 -12.35 -23.79
CA SER A 61 8.84 -12.07 -24.89
C SER A 61 8.30 -11.13 -25.97
N ASP A 62 7.02 -10.74 -25.92
CA ASP A 62 6.45 -9.90 -26.98
C ASP A 62 7.14 -8.52 -27.03
N PRO A 63 7.48 -8.00 -28.23
CA PRO A 63 8.10 -6.68 -28.36
C PRO A 63 7.20 -5.54 -27.89
N SER A 64 5.88 -5.70 -27.93
CA SER A 64 4.92 -4.70 -27.45
C SER A 64 4.65 -4.87 -25.97
N ALA A 65 4.98 -3.83 -25.19
CA ALA A 65 4.68 -3.81 -23.75
C ALA A 65 3.17 -3.97 -23.48
N GLU A 66 2.31 -3.40 -24.32
CA GLU A 66 0.86 -3.53 -24.19
C GLU A 66 0.40 -4.98 -24.35
N ILE A 67 0.97 -5.70 -25.33
CA ILE A 67 0.67 -7.12 -25.54
C ILE A 67 1.15 -7.94 -24.35
N ARG A 68 2.36 -7.68 -23.83
CA ARG A 68 2.87 -8.36 -22.63
C ARG A 68 1.94 -8.18 -21.42
N ILE A 69 1.48 -6.94 -21.17
CA ILE A 69 0.57 -6.63 -20.06
C ILE A 69 -0.73 -7.44 -20.21
N ASN A 70 -1.35 -7.37 -21.38
CA ASN A 70 -2.63 -8.03 -21.63
C ASN A 70 -2.49 -9.56 -21.54
N ALA A 71 -1.40 -10.12 -22.08
CA ALA A 71 -1.12 -11.55 -22.02
C ALA A 71 -0.85 -12.02 -20.58
N LEU A 72 -0.06 -11.28 -19.80
CA LEU A 72 0.21 -11.61 -18.39
C LEU A 72 -1.06 -11.57 -17.54
N GLN A 73 -1.91 -10.56 -17.75
CA GLN A 73 -3.21 -10.47 -17.08
C GLN A 73 -4.15 -11.61 -17.48
N ALA A 74 -4.12 -12.04 -18.74
CA ALA A 74 -4.89 -13.20 -19.19
C ALA A 74 -4.40 -14.49 -18.51
N CYS A 75 -3.08 -14.71 -18.47
CA CYS A 75 -2.45 -15.85 -17.80
C CYS A 75 -2.84 -15.94 -16.33
N ALA A 76 -2.96 -14.81 -15.64
CA ALA A 76 -3.37 -14.78 -14.23
C ALA A 76 -4.80 -15.27 -13.94
N ASN A 77 -5.62 -15.50 -14.97
CA ASN A 77 -6.97 -16.02 -14.85
C ASN A 77 -7.12 -17.46 -15.37
N ILE A 78 -6.02 -18.08 -15.83
CA ILE A 78 -6.01 -19.47 -16.26
C ILE A 78 -5.89 -20.34 -15.00
N PRO A 79 -6.84 -21.25 -14.73
CA PRO A 79 -6.78 -22.14 -13.57
C PRO A 79 -5.60 -23.12 -13.71
N ASP A 80 -5.12 -23.62 -12.58
CA ASP A 80 -4.10 -24.68 -12.48
C ASP A 80 -2.71 -24.38 -13.10
N GLU A 81 -2.45 -23.14 -13.53
CA GLU A 81 -1.17 -22.71 -14.12
C GLU A 81 -0.30 -21.88 -13.15
N GLY A 82 -0.39 -22.14 -11.85
CA GLY A 82 0.25 -21.36 -10.80
C GLY A 82 1.79 -21.24 -10.94
N ASP A 83 2.46 -22.35 -11.28
CA ASP A 83 3.91 -22.36 -11.46
C ASP A 83 4.35 -21.57 -12.70
N ARG A 84 3.63 -21.72 -13.83
CA ARG A 84 3.91 -20.94 -15.05
C ARG A 84 3.63 -19.44 -14.84
N LEU A 85 2.57 -19.11 -14.10
CA LEU A 85 2.26 -17.74 -13.71
C LEU A 85 3.36 -17.15 -12.85
N LYS A 86 3.86 -17.91 -11.87
CA LYS A 86 5.00 -17.50 -11.05
C LYS A 86 6.23 -17.22 -11.90
N ASP A 87 6.61 -18.10 -12.82
CA ASP A 87 7.77 -17.92 -13.69
C ASP A 87 7.62 -16.68 -14.60
N ALA A 88 6.43 -16.49 -15.18
CA ALA A 88 6.13 -15.34 -16.03
C ALA A 88 6.14 -14.03 -15.23
N VAL A 89 5.56 -14.01 -14.03
CA VAL A 89 5.61 -12.86 -13.12
C VAL A 89 7.06 -12.55 -12.74
N GLU A 90 7.83 -13.55 -12.32
CA GLU A 90 9.24 -13.38 -11.91
C GLU A 90 10.09 -12.76 -13.03
N HIS A 91 9.89 -13.20 -14.28
CA HIS A 91 10.54 -12.60 -15.44
C HIS A 91 10.10 -11.15 -15.66
N CYS A 92 8.79 -10.87 -15.56
CA CYS A 92 8.23 -9.54 -15.82
C CYS A 92 8.60 -8.50 -14.75
N LEU A 93 8.98 -8.91 -13.54
CA LEU A 93 9.46 -8.01 -12.48
C LEU A 93 10.74 -7.26 -12.88
N ASP A 94 11.55 -7.81 -13.80
CA ASP A 94 12.77 -7.18 -14.30
C ASP A 94 12.62 -6.53 -15.68
N ALA A 95 11.41 -6.52 -16.25
CA ALA A 95 11.15 -6.00 -17.60
C ALA A 95 11.61 -4.55 -17.78
N SER A 96 12.13 -4.20 -18.95
CA SER A 96 12.58 -2.83 -19.24
C SER A 96 11.45 -1.79 -19.29
N ASP A 97 10.20 -2.24 -19.40
CA ASP A 97 9.02 -1.38 -19.37
C ASP A 97 8.39 -1.34 -17.97
N PHE A 98 8.12 -0.13 -17.49
CA PHE A 98 7.64 0.10 -16.13
C PHE A 98 6.19 -0.36 -15.93
N MET A 99 5.35 -0.35 -16.97
CA MET A 99 3.96 -0.84 -16.84
C MET A 99 3.95 -2.35 -16.75
N VAL A 100 4.81 -3.03 -17.50
CA VAL A 100 4.98 -4.49 -17.40
C VAL A 100 5.44 -4.88 -15.99
N ARG A 101 6.43 -4.17 -15.42
CA ARG A 101 6.82 -4.37 -14.01
C ARG A 101 5.68 -4.11 -13.04
N LEU A 102 4.92 -3.02 -13.23
CA LEU A 102 3.76 -2.72 -12.38
C LEU A 102 2.72 -3.83 -12.43
N THR A 103 2.41 -4.36 -13.61
CA THR A 103 1.47 -5.47 -13.77
C THR A 103 1.99 -6.72 -13.05
N ALA A 104 3.29 -7.04 -13.15
CA ALA A 104 3.88 -8.14 -12.40
C ALA A 104 3.80 -7.92 -10.88
N ILE A 105 4.06 -6.69 -10.39
CA ILE A 105 3.94 -6.32 -8.97
C ILE A 105 2.50 -6.52 -8.47
N GLN A 106 1.50 -6.14 -9.26
CA GLN A 106 0.08 -6.33 -8.93
C GLN A 106 -0.34 -7.79 -8.82
N LEU A 107 0.45 -8.71 -9.38
CA LEU A 107 0.21 -10.15 -9.35
C LEU A 107 1.02 -10.87 -8.25
N LEU A 108 1.84 -10.16 -7.46
CA LEU A 108 2.68 -10.77 -6.42
C LEU A 108 1.90 -11.50 -5.32
N ASP A 109 0.64 -11.15 -5.09
CA ASP A 109 -0.23 -11.85 -4.13
C ASP A 109 -0.83 -13.14 -4.70
N ARG A 110 -0.74 -13.34 -6.01
CA ARG A 110 -1.20 -14.56 -6.70
C ARG A 110 -0.11 -15.60 -6.88
N VAL A 111 1.14 -15.27 -6.53
CA VAL A 111 2.30 -16.13 -6.75
C VAL A 111 3.15 -16.27 -5.50
N GLU A 112 3.70 -17.46 -5.29
CA GLU A 112 4.62 -17.73 -4.20
C GLU A 112 6.06 -17.37 -4.61
N LEU A 113 6.46 -16.14 -4.24
CA LEU A 113 7.84 -15.67 -4.36
C LEU A 113 8.43 -15.37 -2.98
N LYS A 114 9.76 -15.49 -2.87
CA LYS A 114 10.48 -15.14 -1.63
C LYS A 114 10.18 -13.67 -1.27
N PRO A 115 9.92 -13.35 0.01
CA PRO A 115 9.66 -11.97 0.45
C PRO A 115 10.71 -10.96 -0.02
N GLN A 116 12.00 -11.32 0.07
CA GLN A 116 13.10 -10.48 -0.42
C GLN A 116 12.93 -10.11 -1.90
N ARG A 117 12.60 -11.09 -2.76
CA ARG A 117 12.41 -10.84 -4.19
C ARG A 117 11.26 -9.86 -4.46
N LYS A 118 10.17 -9.97 -3.69
CA LYS A 118 9.03 -9.03 -3.78
C LYS A 118 9.44 -7.61 -3.41
N VAL A 119 10.20 -7.47 -2.33
CA VAL A 119 10.76 -6.19 -1.84
C VAL A 119 11.71 -5.59 -2.87
N ASP A 120 12.68 -6.36 -3.36
CA ASP A 120 13.67 -5.91 -4.36
C ASP A 120 12.98 -5.41 -5.63
N ALA A 121 11.97 -6.13 -6.11
CA ALA A 121 11.21 -5.75 -7.29
C ALA A 121 10.40 -4.46 -7.06
N ALA A 122 9.77 -4.31 -5.90
CA ALA A 122 9.02 -3.11 -5.55
C ALA A 122 9.94 -1.88 -5.46
N ILE A 123 11.10 -1.98 -4.78
CA ILE A 123 12.07 -0.89 -4.72
C ILE A 123 12.63 -0.59 -6.12
N GLY A 124 13.04 -1.61 -6.88
CA GLY A 124 13.61 -1.43 -8.21
C GLY A 124 12.64 -0.77 -9.20
N TYR A 125 11.33 -1.05 -9.10
CA TYR A 125 10.31 -0.35 -9.86
C TYR A 125 10.16 1.12 -9.47
N LEU A 126 10.19 1.43 -8.17
CA LEU A 126 10.11 2.81 -7.69
C LEU A 126 11.35 3.62 -8.10
N GLU A 127 12.54 3.02 -8.04
CA GLU A 127 13.80 3.61 -8.53
C GLU A 127 13.74 3.89 -10.02
N MET A 128 13.29 2.92 -10.83
CA MET A 128 13.14 3.07 -12.28
C MET A 128 12.23 4.26 -12.62
N ARG A 129 11.12 4.44 -11.88
CA ARG A 129 10.26 5.62 -12.07
C ARG A 129 10.92 6.90 -11.61
N TYR A 130 11.61 6.89 -10.47
CA TYR A 130 12.27 8.06 -9.91
C TYR A 130 13.39 8.59 -10.82
N GLN A 131 14.09 7.70 -11.53
CA GLN A 131 15.09 8.06 -12.53
C GLN A 131 14.53 8.84 -13.71
N ASN A 132 13.24 8.67 -14.05
CA ASN A 132 12.62 9.32 -15.19
C ASN A 132 11.96 10.65 -14.78
N PRO A 133 12.55 11.83 -15.08
CA PRO A 133 12.10 13.12 -14.56
C PRO A 133 10.68 13.48 -15.01
N GLU A 134 10.30 13.10 -16.23
CA GLU A 134 8.95 13.33 -16.79
C GLU A 134 7.87 12.51 -16.06
N ARG A 135 8.28 11.51 -15.30
CA ARG A 135 7.40 10.54 -14.63
C ARG A 135 7.59 10.51 -13.11
N ARG A 136 8.32 11.48 -12.55
CA ARG A 136 8.43 11.70 -11.10
C ARG A 136 7.08 12.15 -10.56
N ALA A 137 6.25 11.16 -10.23
CA ALA A 137 5.04 11.38 -9.45
C ALA A 137 5.38 11.28 -7.96
N PRO A 138 4.63 11.99 -7.08
CA PRO A 138 4.79 11.81 -5.65
C PRO A 138 4.47 10.36 -5.25
N LEU A 139 5.04 9.89 -4.14
CA LEU A 139 4.85 8.51 -3.66
C LEU A 139 3.38 8.18 -3.36
N ASN A 140 2.51 9.17 -3.14
CA ASN A 140 1.08 8.95 -2.96
C ASN A 140 0.30 8.70 -4.28
N HIS A 141 0.95 8.75 -5.44
CA HIS A 141 0.29 8.54 -6.72
C HIS A 141 -0.20 7.09 -6.84
N ARG A 142 -1.39 6.89 -7.44
CA ARG A 142 -2.05 5.57 -7.57
C ARG A 142 -1.15 4.50 -8.18
N SER A 143 -0.28 4.87 -9.13
CA SER A 143 0.65 3.92 -9.76
C SER A 143 1.77 3.43 -8.83
N MET A 144 2.05 4.14 -7.75
CA MET A 144 3.05 3.75 -6.75
C MET A 144 2.47 2.80 -5.70
N SER A 145 1.15 2.87 -5.47
CA SER A 145 0.45 2.10 -4.43
C SER A 145 0.83 0.62 -4.44
N PRO A 146 0.77 -0.12 -5.57
CA PRO A 146 1.05 -1.56 -5.52
C PRO A 146 2.46 -1.89 -5.00
N ALA A 147 3.46 -1.10 -5.37
CA ALA A 147 4.82 -1.30 -4.87
C ALA A 147 4.94 -0.89 -3.39
N ILE A 148 4.33 0.22 -3.00
CA ILE A 148 4.32 0.67 -1.59
C ILE A 148 3.60 -0.33 -0.69
N ASP A 149 2.50 -0.91 -1.15
CA ASP A 149 1.71 -1.90 -0.42
C ASP A 149 2.53 -3.17 -0.21
N VAL A 150 3.32 -3.60 -1.22
CA VAL A 150 4.27 -4.71 -1.07
C VAL A 150 5.33 -4.42 0.00
N LEU A 151 5.88 -3.20 0.01
CA LEU A 151 6.89 -2.80 1.01
C LEU A 151 6.30 -2.75 2.43
N LYS A 152 5.07 -2.24 2.58
CA LYS A 152 4.37 -2.22 3.87
C LYS A 152 4.07 -3.62 4.39
N SER A 153 3.62 -4.52 3.52
CA SER A 153 3.34 -5.92 3.88
C SER A 153 4.60 -6.70 4.29
N HIS A 154 5.79 -6.21 3.92
CA HIS A 154 7.08 -6.82 4.25
C HIS A 154 8.03 -5.80 4.91
N SER A 155 7.51 -5.00 5.84
CA SER A 155 8.20 -3.82 6.41
C SER A 155 9.58 -4.12 6.96
N ASP A 156 9.76 -5.22 7.69
CA ASP A 156 11.05 -5.56 8.30
C ASP A 156 12.13 -5.80 7.25
N MET A 157 11.77 -6.52 6.18
CA MET A 157 12.66 -6.81 5.07
C MET A 157 12.93 -5.56 4.23
N ALA A 158 11.89 -4.77 3.97
CA ALA A 158 12.02 -3.49 3.26
C ALA A 158 12.91 -2.50 4.02
N ASN A 159 12.79 -2.42 5.34
CA ASN A 159 13.62 -1.58 6.19
C ASN A 159 15.08 -2.05 6.22
N ALA A 160 15.33 -3.36 6.23
CA ALA A 160 16.69 -3.91 6.13
C ALA A 160 17.32 -3.55 4.78
N GLU A 161 16.61 -3.80 3.68
CA GLU A 161 17.06 -3.49 2.32
C GLU A 161 17.31 -1.97 2.13
N LEU A 162 16.44 -1.12 2.65
CA LEU A 162 16.64 0.34 2.61
C LEU A 162 17.84 0.78 3.46
N SER A 163 18.06 0.15 4.61
CA SER A 163 19.26 0.40 5.44
C SER A 163 20.54 0.12 4.64
N ASP A 164 20.56 -0.99 3.92
CA ASP A 164 21.72 -1.40 3.12
C ASP A 164 21.92 -0.45 1.92
N ARG A 165 20.84 -0.07 1.22
CA ARG A 165 20.91 0.92 0.12
C ARG A 165 21.34 2.31 0.57
N LEU A 166 21.11 2.65 1.84
CA LEU A 166 21.54 3.90 2.45
C LEU A 166 22.99 3.88 2.96
N GLU A 167 23.75 2.80 2.78
CA GLU A 167 25.18 2.77 3.12
C GLU A 167 26.00 3.69 2.23
N GLU A 168 25.75 3.67 0.92
CA GLU A 168 26.44 4.50 -0.06
C GLU A 168 25.57 5.69 -0.50
N THR A 169 26.22 6.79 -0.90
CA THR A 169 25.51 7.96 -1.42
C THR A 169 25.38 7.79 -2.93
N GLY A 170 24.16 7.82 -3.43
CA GLY A 170 23.85 7.56 -4.83
C GLY A 170 22.70 8.43 -5.33
N PRO A 171 22.37 8.33 -6.63
CA PRO A 171 21.32 9.15 -7.23
C PRO A 171 19.93 8.85 -6.66
N MET A 172 19.75 7.68 -6.02
CA MET A 172 18.47 7.25 -5.44
C MET A 172 18.36 7.54 -3.94
N THR A 173 19.38 8.11 -3.30
CA THR A 173 19.40 8.31 -1.84
C THR A 173 18.19 9.09 -1.32
N LEU A 174 17.74 10.12 -2.05
CA LEU A 174 16.54 10.87 -1.67
C LEU A 174 15.28 9.99 -1.69
N LEU A 175 15.11 9.17 -2.74
CA LEU A 175 14.00 8.23 -2.82
C LEU A 175 14.02 7.25 -1.64
N HIS A 176 15.19 6.66 -1.33
CA HIS A 176 15.31 5.70 -0.24
C HIS A 176 14.98 6.31 1.13
N LEU A 177 15.40 7.55 1.38
CA LEU A 177 15.02 8.28 2.60
C LEU A 177 13.51 8.56 2.65
N GLN A 178 12.89 8.92 1.52
CA GLN A 178 11.45 9.13 1.46
C GLN A 178 10.67 7.83 1.70
N LEU A 179 11.15 6.70 1.17
CA LEU A 179 10.58 5.38 1.45
C LEU A 179 10.76 4.99 2.92
N ALA A 180 11.93 5.24 3.50
CA ALA A 180 12.17 5.04 4.92
C ALA A 180 11.19 5.87 5.78
N GLY A 181 10.84 7.09 5.36
CA GLY A 181 9.88 7.93 6.06
C GLY A 181 8.41 7.52 5.91
N LEU A 182 8.10 6.67 4.93
CA LEU A 182 6.78 6.06 4.75
C LEU A 182 6.63 4.72 5.48
N LEU A 183 7.76 4.05 5.74
CA LEU A 183 7.82 2.81 6.49
C LEU A 183 8.14 3.11 7.96
N ASP A 184 7.93 2.16 8.86
CA ASP A 184 8.32 2.29 10.27
C ASP A 184 9.83 2.04 10.41
N PHE A 185 10.63 2.87 9.74
CA PHE A 185 12.07 2.70 9.64
C PHE A 185 12.74 3.00 10.98
N ASP A 186 13.62 2.09 11.43
CA ASP A 186 14.35 2.26 12.68
C ASP A 186 15.44 3.33 12.54
N VAL A 187 15.05 4.57 12.87
CA VAL A 187 15.91 5.75 12.85
C VAL A 187 17.10 5.58 13.79
N PHE A 188 16.90 4.96 14.96
CA PHE A 188 17.94 4.82 15.97
C PHE A 188 19.02 3.83 15.51
N LYS A 189 18.62 2.67 14.99
CA LYS A 189 19.55 1.67 14.43
C LYS A 189 20.35 2.21 13.24
N ASN A 190 19.82 3.19 12.53
CA ASN A 190 20.44 3.81 11.35
C ASN A 190 21.03 5.21 11.63
N ALA A 191 21.24 5.57 12.89
CA ALA A 191 21.62 6.93 13.29
C ALA A 191 22.91 7.42 12.61
N ASP A 192 23.94 6.57 12.54
CA ASP A 192 25.23 6.94 11.90
C ASP A 192 25.05 7.23 10.41
N ARG A 193 24.32 6.36 9.70
CA ARG A 193 24.01 6.54 8.27
C ARG A 193 23.24 7.83 8.03
N LEU A 194 22.21 8.10 8.84
CA LEU A 194 21.42 9.33 8.75
C LEU A 194 22.25 10.58 9.09
N ASN A 195 23.14 10.49 10.08
CA ASN A 195 24.05 11.57 10.43
C ASN A 195 24.99 11.91 9.27
N ASP A 196 25.50 10.91 8.55
CA ASP A 196 26.30 11.16 7.35
C ASP A 196 25.46 11.78 6.22
N ARG A 197 24.21 11.33 6.02
CA ARG A 197 23.30 11.95 5.04
C ARG A 197 22.91 13.38 5.40
N SER A 198 22.91 13.74 6.67
CA SER A 198 22.67 15.13 7.11
C SER A 198 23.73 16.12 6.60
N LYS A 199 24.92 15.62 6.23
CA LYS A 199 26.04 16.41 5.68
C LYS A 199 26.01 16.49 4.15
N SER A 200 25.03 15.87 3.49
CA SER A 200 24.89 15.88 2.02
C SER A 200 24.84 17.32 1.47
N GLY A 201 25.40 17.56 0.29
CA GLY A 201 25.26 18.82 -0.43
C GLY A 201 23.82 19.08 -0.91
N ASP A 202 23.02 18.03 -1.08
CA ASP A 202 21.63 18.12 -1.50
C ASP A 202 20.71 18.55 -0.34
N GLN A 203 20.02 19.68 -0.50
CA GLN A 203 19.09 20.21 0.49
C GLN A 203 17.90 19.29 0.76
N GLU A 204 17.40 18.58 -0.25
CA GLU A 204 16.25 17.69 -0.11
C GLU A 204 16.60 16.47 0.73
N VAL A 205 17.80 15.91 0.52
CA VAL A 205 18.35 14.82 1.35
C VAL A 205 18.45 15.26 2.81
N ARG A 206 19.03 16.45 3.07
CA ARG A 206 19.11 16.98 4.44
C ARG A 206 17.73 17.19 5.07
N ARG A 207 16.75 17.68 4.30
CA ARG A 207 15.38 17.88 4.77
C ARG A 207 14.73 16.57 5.19
N GLU A 208 14.87 15.52 4.39
CA GLU A 208 14.25 14.22 4.71
C GLU A 208 14.89 13.57 5.94
N VAL A 209 16.22 13.68 6.10
CA VAL A 209 16.90 13.24 7.33
C VAL A 209 16.34 13.94 8.56
N VAL A 210 16.14 15.27 8.50
CA VAL A 210 15.55 16.02 9.61
C VAL A 210 14.10 15.59 9.88
N SER A 211 13.31 15.35 8.83
CA SER A 211 11.93 14.84 8.93
C SER A 211 11.86 13.50 9.68
N LEU A 212 12.76 12.56 9.34
CA LEU A 212 12.87 11.26 10.02
C LEU A 212 13.19 11.42 11.51
N TRP A 213 14.19 12.23 11.85
CA TRP A 213 14.56 12.49 13.24
C TRP A 213 13.44 13.20 14.01
N ALA A 214 12.75 14.17 13.40
CA ALA A 214 11.64 14.87 14.03
C ALA A 214 10.49 13.91 14.39
N LYS A 215 10.11 13.03 13.45
CA LYS A 215 9.11 11.97 13.71
C LYS A 215 9.55 11.03 14.83
N TYR A 216 10.81 10.62 14.83
CA TYR A 216 11.37 9.76 15.88
C TYR A 216 11.29 10.44 17.25
N PHE A 217 11.77 11.68 17.39
CA PHE A 217 11.72 12.39 18.67
C PHE A 217 10.29 12.63 19.17
N ALA A 218 9.35 12.96 18.27
CA ALA A 218 7.94 13.05 18.62
C ALA A 218 7.41 11.72 19.18
N SER A 219 7.75 10.59 18.54
CA SER A 219 7.34 9.25 19.01
C SER A 219 7.96 8.83 20.35
N VAL A 220 9.18 9.28 20.64
CA VAL A 220 9.86 9.01 21.91
C VAL A 220 9.24 9.86 23.03
N ALA A 221 8.94 11.13 22.75
CA ALA A 221 8.30 12.03 23.70
C ALA A 221 6.92 11.52 24.13
N THR A 222 6.08 11.06 23.19
CA THR A 222 4.76 10.48 23.52
C THR A 222 4.88 9.23 24.39
N LYS A 223 5.82 8.33 24.06
CA LYS A 223 6.07 7.11 24.86
C LYS A 223 6.64 7.39 26.24
N GLN A 224 7.42 8.45 26.45
CA GLN A 224 7.96 8.81 27.76
C GLN A 224 6.91 9.44 28.69
N SER A 225 5.88 10.08 28.15
CA SER A 225 4.78 10.62 28.95
C SER A 225 3.80 9.54 29.46
N GLN A 226 3.68 8.40 28.76
CA GLN A 226 2.83 7.27 29.16
C GLN A 226 3.21 6.58 30.51
N PRO A 227 4.49 6.29 30.84
CA PRO A 227 4.84 5.70 32.13
C PRO A 227 4.56 6.64 33.32
N ASP A 228 4.77 7.95 33.18
CA ASP A 228 4.41 8.95 34.21
C ASP A 228 2.88 9.00 34.44
N LEU A 229 2.08 8.91 33.37
CA LEU A 229 0.63 8.76 33.47
C LEU A 229 0.25 7.45 34.18
N SER A 230 0.89 6.32 33.83
CA SER A 230 0.60 5.01 34.42
C SER A 230 0.86 4.95 35.93
N GLU A 231 1.91 5.62 36.42
CA GLU A 231 2.18 5.71 37.85
C GLU A 231 1.18 6.61 38.56
N LYS A 232 0.87 7.78 37.99
CA LYS A 232 -0.13 8.69 38.54
C LYS A 232 -1.54 8.09 38.58
N LEU A 233 -1.89 7.21 37.64
CA LEU A 233 -3.16 6.49 37.59
C LEU A 233 -3.33 5.48 38.74
N LYS A 234 -2.24 4.89 39.25
CA LYS A 234 -2.31 3.97 40.41
C LYS A 234 -2.85 4.65 41.67
N GLU A 235 -2.71 5.98 41.77
CA GLU A 235 -3.19 6.78 42.88
C GLU A 235 -4.65 7.26 42.70
N ILE A 236 -5.27 6.98 41.56
CA ILE A 236 -6.63 7.44 41.26
C ILE A 236 -7.66 6.42 41.71
N ASN A 237 -8.75 6.92 42.31
CA ASN A 237 -9.90 6.08 42.63
C ASN A 237 -10.55 5.54 41.34
N PRO A 238 -10.76 4.22 41.19
CA PRO A 238 -11.37 3.62 40.00
C PRO A 238 -12.75 4.22 39.63
N LYS A 239 -13.46 4.82 40.60
CA LYS A 239 -14.70 5.57 40.33
C LYS A 239 -14.48 6.79 39.44
N LEU A 240 -13.38 7.52 39.61
CA LEU A 240 -13.05 8.68 38.78
C LEU A 240 -12.73 8.26 37.35
N LEU A 241 -12.06 7.13 37.18
CA LEU A 241 -11.74 6.57 35.87
C LEU A 241 -13.02 6.18 35.11
N SER A 242 -13.94 5.47 35.76
CA SER A 242 -15.25 5.15 35.16
C SER A 242 -16.13 6.38 34.87
N TYR A 243 -15.90 7.49 35.59
CA TYR A 243 -16.62 8.73 35.35
C TYR A 243 -16.02 9.52 34.18
N ALA A 244 -14.69 9.55 34.09
CA ALA A 244 -13.97 10.10 32.95
C ALA A 244 -14.36 9.38 31.66
N GLU A 245 -14.38 8.04 31.66
CA GLU A 245 -14.83 7.21 30.54
C GLU A 245 -16.22 7.65 30.06
N LYS A 246 -17.21 7.75 30.96
CA LYS A 246 -18.57 8.21 30.60
C LYS A 246 -18.63 9.63 30.04
N ILE A 247 -17.69 10.50 30.38
CA ILE A 247 -17.63 11.86 29.84
C ILE A 247 -17.01 11.81 28.44
N ILE A 248 -15.85 11.19 28.30
CA ILE A 248 -15.14 11.04 27.02
C ILE A 248 -16.05 10.35 26.00
N SER A 249 -16.64 9.20 26.34
CA SER A 249 -17.53 8.45 25.43
C SER A 249 -18.80 9.19 24.99
N ARG A 250 -19.15 10.33 25.60
CA ARG A 250 -20.29 11.16 25.13
C ARG A 250 -19.91 12.08 23.97
N TYR A 251 -18.64 12.42 23.85
CA TYR A 251 -18.13 13.38 22.87
C TYR A 251 -17.23 12.74 21.82
N ASP A 252 -16.66 11.58 22.13
CA ASP A 252 -15.90 10.71 21.24
C ASP A 252 -16.81 10.20 20.12
N GLN A 253 -16.75 10.84 18.95
CA GLN A 253 -17.58 10.54 17.80
C GLN A 253 -16.98 9.44 16.93
N ASP A 254 -15.66 9.28 16.98
CA ASP A 254 -14.90 8.32 16.18
C ASP A 254 -14.60 7.00 16.91
N GLY A 255 -14.91 6.92 18.21
CA GLY A 255 -14.70 5.74 19.04
C GLY A 255 -13.24 5.51 19.41
N SER A 256 -12.39 6.54 19.31
CA SER A 256 -10.95 6.46 19.60
C SER A 256 -10.63 6.28 21.09
N LYS A 257 -11.61 6.47 21.98
CA LYS A 257 -11.45 6.56 23.45
C LYS A 257 -10.59 7.75 23.89
N SER A 258 -10.44 8.71 23.00
CA SER A 258 -9.78 10.00 23.23
C SER A 258 -10.65 11.10 22.64
N LEU A 259 -10.43 12.34 23.06
CA LEU A 259 -11.05 13.49 22.42
C LEU A 259 -10.01 14.26 21.63
N HIS A 260 -10.28 14.47 20.36
CA HIS A 260 -9.57 15.44 19.52
C HIS A 260 -10.08 16.86 19.78
N GLU A 261 -9.33 17.87 19.35
CA GLU A 261 -9.71 19.27 19.53
C GLU A 261 -11.11 19.59 19.02
N GLN A 262 -11.48 19.08 17.84
CA GLN A 262 -12.80 19.30 17.24
C GLN A 262 -13.95 18.72 18.06
N GLU A 263 -13.68 17.67 18.84
CA GLU A 263 -14.68 16.97 19.65
C GLU A 263 -14.86 17.65 20.99
N TRP A 264 -13.76 17.99 21.67
CA TRP A 264 -13.86 18.64 22.97
C TRP A 264 -14.32 20.09 22.92
N GLN A 265 -14.23 20.76 21.77
CA GLN A 265 -14.76 22.12 21.59
C GLN A 265 -16.29 22.17 21.76
N LYS A 266 -16.95 21.01 21.66
CA LYS A 266 -18.39 20.84 21.92
C LYS A 266 -18.71 20.68 23.41
N MET A 267 -17.71 20.53 24.28
CA MET A 267 -17.89 20.39 25.73
C MET A 267 -18.14 21.75 26.38
N LEU A 268 -19.01 21.77 27.40
CA LEU A 268 -19.27 22.98 28.18
C LEU A 268 -18.02 23.46 28.94
N MET A 269 -17.17 22.53 29.37
CA MET A 269 -15.89 22.80 30.03
C MET A 269 -14.78 22.22 29.19
N SER A 270 -13.83 23.05 28.77
CA SER A 270 -12.69 22.60 27.97
C SER A 270 -11.82 21.61 28.79
N PRO A 271 -11.60 20.39 28.27
CA PRO A 271 -10.70 19.43 28.86
C PRO A 271 -9.25 19.66 28.43
N ALA A 272 -8.92 20.69 27.65
CA ALA A 272 -7.56 20.95 27.15
C ALA A 272 -6.47 20.94 28.25
N PRO A 273 -6.71 21.39 29.50
CA PRO A 273 -5.72 21.25 30.58
C PRO A 273 -5.43 19.79 31.01
N ALA A 274 -6.19 18.81 30.53
CA ALA A 274 -5.97 17.39 30.77
C ALA A 274 -4.93 16.79 29.81
N ASP A 275 -4.66 17.43 28.66
CA ASP A 275 -3.63 16.99 27.71
C ASP A 275 -2.24 17.22 28.35
N LEU A 276 -1.77 16.21 29.08
CA LEU A 276 -0.56 16.28 29.91
C LEU A 276 0.68 16.00 29.07
N ASN A 277 0.54 15.25 27.96
CA ASN A 277 1.63 14.90 27.07
C ASN A 277 1.75 15.84 25.85
N HIS A 278 0.82 16.79 25.71
CA HIS A 278 0.73 17.77 24.63
C HIS A 278 0.64 17.14 23.24
N ASP A 279 0.00 15.97 23.12
CA ASP A 279 -0.22 15.29 21.85
C ASP A 279 -1.48 15.76 21.11
N GLY A 280 -2.24 16.70 21.70
CA GLY A 280 -3.46 17.25 21.13
C GLY A 280 -4.67 16.32 21.28
N LEU A 281 -4.52 15.23 22.04
CA LEU A 281 -5.57 14.30 22.41
C LEU A 281 -5.78 14.36 23.93
N VAL A 282 -7.02 14.13 24.37
CA VAL A 282 -7.31 13.95 25.79
C VAL A 282 -7.87 12.57 25.97
N THR A 283 -7.09 11.72 26.61
CA THR A 283 -7.46 10.35 26.95
C THR A 283 -8.33 10.29 28.21
N ILE A 284 -8.98 9.14 28.43
CA ILE A 284 -9.77 8.87 29.64
C ILE A 284 -8.90 9.02 30.90
N GLU A 285 -7.69 8.52 30.83
CA GLU A 285 -6.70 8.53 31.90
C GLU A 285 -6.27 9.95 32.29
N GLU A 286 -5.93 10.75 31.30
CA GLU A 286 -5.58 12.17 31.45
C GLU A 286 -6.72 12.99 32.04
N TYR A 287 -7.94 12.76 31.54
CA TYR A 287 -9.12 13.43 32.06
C TYR A 287 -9.41 13.02 33.51
N ALA A 288 -9.24 11.74 33.86
CA ALA A 288 -9.36 11.27 35.23
C ALA A 288 -8.32 11.90 36.17
N LEU A 289 -7.08 12.10 35.71
CA LEU A 289 -6.02 12.79 36.45
C LEU A 289 -6.35 14.26 36.69
N LEU A 290 -6.86 14.95 35.67
CA LEU A 290 -7.32 16.33 35.81
C LEU A 290 -8.45 16.43 36.85
N MET A 291 -9.40 15.49 36.82
CA MET A 291 -10.48 15.44 37.81
C MET A 291 -9.97 15.15 39.22
N HIS A 292 -9.03 14.22 39.37
CA HIS A 292 -8.40 13.89 40.65
C HIS A 292 -7.67 15.10 41.23
N SER A 293 -6.86 15.80 40.44
CA SER A 293 -6.13 16.99 40.88
C SER A 293 -7.06 18.14 41.29
N ARG A 294 -8.18 18.33 40.58
CA ARG A 294 -9.22 19.31 40.93
C ARG A 294 -9.97 18.93 42.21
N SER A 295 -10.15 17.64 42.48
CA SER A 295 -10.82 17.18 43.71
C SER A 295 -9.98 17.34 44.99
N LYS A 296 -8.66 17.48 44.85
CA LYS A 296 -7.71 17.70 45.96
C LYS A 296 -7.45 19.18 46.28
N LYS A 297 -7.95 20.12 45.47
CA LYS A 297 -7.92 21.57 45.72
C LYS A 297 -9.16 22.00 46.49
#